data_AF-A0A5B7DU84-F1
#
_entry.id   AF-A0A5B7DU84-F1
#
_cell.length_a   1.000
_cell.length_b   1.000
_cell.length_c   1.000
_cell.angle_alpha   90.00
_cell.angle_beta   90.00
_cell.angle_gamma   90.00
#
_symmetry.space_group_name_H-M   'P 1'
#
loop_
_entity.id
_entity.type
_entity.pdbx_description
1 polymer ?
#
loop_
_entity_poly.entity_id
_entity_poly.type
_entity_poly.pdbx_seq_one_letter_code
_entity_poly.pdbx_strand_id
1 'polypeptide(L)'
;MTKDAPENLRAKRTVARTKATKLLNDLNALWSQKDAADSDDLAYAINQAEGHVDFMQKLQLELDQHELPDDSNHVQGLEQIIFKAKRLLARLDNASLVKTNAQFGPQSSSNTGEIKKKDFQLPTFKGDVLLWPEFWDLFKVAIHDNQQYSPAEKMVHLKRHLEGEAARAIQGLTTTSDHYSAAVKILKDRFGPHGLPRVFRARVVSTGGIYTASCWNLSLQWGFYVNFRLQKGYHQLA
;
A
#
# COMPACT_ATOMS: atom_id res chain seq x y z
N MET A 1 6.80 -30.89 -14.76
CA MET A 1 5.88 -30.14 -15.64
C MET A 1 4.64 -30.98 -15.85
N THR A 2 3.55 -30.67 -15.16
CA THR A 2 2.26 -31.35 -15.34
C THR A 2 1.61 -30.83 -16.61
N LYS A 3 1.63 -31.65 -17.68
CA LYS A 3 0.93 -31.39 -18.94
C LYS A 3 -0.56 -31.64 -18.73
N ASP A 4 -1.27 -30.69 -18.15
CA ASP A 4 -2.73 -30.74 -18.17
C ASP A 4 -3.25 -30.43 -19.58
N ALA A 5 -4.29 -31.13 -20.02
CA ALA A 5 -4.93 -30.85 -21.30
C ALA A 5 -5.55 -29.44 -21.29
N PRO A 6 -5.56 -28.71 -22.43
CA PRO A 6 -6.07 -27.34 -22.50
C PRO A 6 -7.55 -27.21 -22.06
N GLU A 7 -8.34 -28.27 -22.27
CA GLU A 7 -9.72 -28.39 -21.75
C GLU A 7 -9.79 -28.30 -20.22
N ASN A 8 -8.86 -28.97 -19.51
CA ASN A 8 -8.79 -28.97 -18.05
C ASN A 8 -8.40 -27.58 -17.51
N LEU A 9 -7.46 -26.90 -18.17
CA LEU A 9 -7.07 -25.52 -17.81
C LEU A 9 -8.24 -24.54 -17.97
N ARG A 10 -9.05 -24.67 -19.04
CA ARG A 10 -10.25 -23.86 -19.23
C ARG A 10 -11.31 -24.12 -18.15
N ALA A 11 -11.51 -25.38 -17.76
CA ALA A 11 -12.43 -25.74 -16.68
C ALA A 11 -11.95 -25.19 -15.33
N LYS A 12 -10.66 -25.35 -15.00
CA LYS A 12 -10.02 -24.77 -13.81
C LYS A 12 -10.21 -23.25 -13.75
N ARG A 13 -10.03 -22.56 -14.87
CA ARG A 13 -10.23 -21.11 -14.99
C ARG A 13 -11.66 -20.71 -14.65
N THR A 14 -12.65 -21.41 -15.18
CA THR A 14 -14.07 -21.12 -14.87
C THR A 14 -14.35 -21.26 -13.38
N VAL A 15 -13.88 -22.34 -12.76
CA VAL A 15 -14.04 -22.56 -11.30
C VAL A 15 -13.33 -21.46 -10.50
N ALA A 16 -12.12 -21.08 -10.91
CA ALA A 16 -11.33 -20.04 -10.27
C ALA A 16 -12.06 -18.68 -10.30
N ARG A 17 -12.65 -18.32 -11.44
CA ARG A 17 -13.42 -17.07 -11.58
C ARG A 17 -14.65 -17.07 -10.69
N THR A 18 -15.44 -18.15 -10.65
CA THR A 18 -16.61 -18.25 -9.77
C THR A 18 -16.22 -18.06 -8.30
N LYS A 19 -15.13 -18.68 -7.85
CA LYS A 19 -14.62 -18.50 -6.49
C LYS A 19 -14.14 -17.07 -6.25
N ALA A 20 -13.49 -16.44 -7.23
CA ALA A 20 -13.06 -15.04 -7.12
C ALA A 20 -14.25 -14.07 -7.01
N THR A 21 -15.31 -14.27 -7.80
CA THR A 21 -16.54 -13.46 -7.68
C THR A 21 -17.16 -13.61 -6.29
N LYS A 22 -17.18 -14.83 -5.74
CA LYS A 22 -17.68 -15.06 -4.38
C LYS A 22 -16.85 -14.29 -3.34
N LEU A 23 -15.53 -14.45 -3.37
CA LEU A 23 -14.62 -13.74 -2.45
C LEU A 23 -14.73 -12.21 -2.56
N LEU A 24 -14.90 -11.70 -3.78
CA LEU A 24 -15.17 -10.28 -4.01
C LEU A 24 -16.45 -9.82 -3.31
N ASN A 25 -17.54 -10.57 -3.44
CA ASN A 25 -18.81 -10.25 -2.81
C ASN A 25 -18.72 -10.35 -1.29
N ASP A 26 -18.08 -11.39 -0.78
CA ASP A 26 -17.88 -11.63 0.66
C ASP A 26 -17.06 -10.48 1.28
N LEU A 27 -15.93 -10.11 0.67
CA LEU A 27 -15.10 -8.99 1.14
C LEU A 27 -15.79 -7.63 0.99
N ASN A 28 -16.59 -7.43 -0.07
CA ASN A 28 -17.40 -6.21 -0.21
C ASN A 28 -18.51 -6.12 0.84
N ALA A 29 -19.11 -7.24 1.24
CA ALA A 29 -20.10 -7.27 2.31
C ALA A 29 -19.48 -6.91 3.67
N LEU A 30 -18.32 -7.51 3.98
CA LEU A 30 -17.56 -7.16 5.19
C LEU A 30 -17.10 -5.70 5.18
N TRP A 31 -16.66 -5.19 4.03
CA TRP A 31 -16.32 -3.77 3.88
C TRP A 31 -17.53 -2.84 4.04
N SER A 32 -18.72 -3.26 3.60
CA SER A 32 -19.95 -2.47 3.76
C SER A 32 -20.35 -2.33 5.22
N GLN A 33 -20.02 -3.32 6.06
CA GLN A 33 -20.25 -3.32 7.51
C GLN A 33 -18.97 -3.05 8.31
N LYS A 34 -18.02 -2.28 7.74
CA LYS A 34 -16.67 -2.05 8.30
C LYS A 34 -16.61 -1.57 9.76
N ASP A 35 -17.65 -0.92 10.26
CA ASP A 35 -17.69 -0.38 11.62
C ASP A 35 -18.15 -1.43 12.65
N ALA A 36 -18.68 -2.57 12.18
CA ALA A 36 -19.12 -3.71 13.00
C ALA A 36 -18.40 -5.03 12.64
N ALA A 37 -17.49 -5.00 11.66
CA ALA A 37 -16.75 -6.17 11.20
C ALA A 37 -15.78 -6.66 12.29
N ASP A 38 -15.81 -7.96 12.57
CA ASP A 38 -14.85 -8.61 13.45
C ASP A 38 -13.46 -8.67 12.80
N SER A 39 -12.42 -8.41 13.60
CA SER A 39 -11.03 -8.34 13.14
C SER A 39 -10.56 -9.69 12.59
N ASP A 40 -10.93 -10.78 13.25
CA ASP A 40 -10.50 -12.14 12.91
C ASP A 40 -11.21 -12.63 11.65
N ASP A 41 -12.51 -12.37 11.52
CA ASP A 41 -13.28 -12.68 10.30
C ASP A 41 -12.73 -11.95 9.08
N LEU A 42 -12.36 -10.68 9.24
CA LEU A 42 -11.74 -9.88 8.18
C LEU A 42 -10.36 -10.41 7.79
N ALA A 43 -9.52 -10.76 8.78
CA ALA A 43 -8.20 -11.33 8.54
C ALA A 43 -8.29 -12.68 7.81
N TYR A 44 -9.24 -13.53 8.19
CA TYR A 44 -9.49 -14.81 7.53
C TYR A 44 -9.91 -14.64 6.07
N ALA A 45 -10.85 -13.72 5.80
CA ALA A 45 -11.32 -13.44 4.45
C ALA A 45 -10.19 -12.85 3.56
N ILE A 46 -9.33 -11.99 4.12
CA ILE A 46 -8.14 -11.47 3.44
C ILE A 46 -7.21 -12.63 3.04
N ASN A 47 -6.85 -13.50 3.98
CA ASN A 47 -5.92 -14.60 3.71
C ASN A 47 -6.44 -15.55 2.62
N GLN A 48 -7.74 -15.89 2.66
CA GLN A 48 -8.37 -16.68 1.60
C GLN A 48 -8.30 -16.01 0.23
N ALA A 49 -8.55 -14.70 0.18
CA ALA A 49 -8.52 -13.95 -1.07
C ALA A 49 -7.11 -13.83 -1.65
N GLU A 50 -6.09 -13.62 -0.81
CA GLU A 50 -4.68 -13.59 -1.22
C GLU A 50 -4.23 -14.93 -1.80
N GLY A 51 -4.51 -16.03 -1.10
CA GLY A 51 -4.18 -17.36 -1.62
C GLY A 51 -4.89 -17.67 -2.94
N HIS A 52 -6.09 -17.14 -3.15
CA HIS A 52 -6.83 -17.30 -4.41
C HIS A 52 -6.27 -16.42 -5.54
N VAL A 53 -5.76 -15.22 -5.23
CA VAL A 53 -5.02 -14.39 -6.19
C VAL A 53 -3.77 -15.12 -6.68
N ASP A 54 -2.97 -15.67 -5.77
CA ASP A 54 -1.76 -16.43 -6.13
C ASP A 54 -2.09 -17.62 -7.03
N PHE A 55 -3.16 -18.35 -6.70
CA PHE A 55 -3.65 -19.46 -7.51
C PHE A 55 -4.03 -19.01 -8.93
N MET A 56 -4.78 -17.90 -9.06
CA MET A 56 -5.19 -17.39 -10.37
C MET A 56 -4.01 -16.86 -11.19
N GLN A 57 -3.04 -16.18 -10.57
CA GLN A 57 -1.84 -15.70 -11.25
C GLN A 57 -0.99 -16.87 -11.77
N LYS A 58 -0.88 -17.95 -10.99
CA LYS A 58 -0.21 -19.17 -11.43
C LYS A 58 -0.96 -19.86 -12.57
N LEU A 59 -2.29 -19.88 -12.51
CA LEU A 59 -3.11 -20.43 -13.59
C LEU A 59 -2.98 -19.61 -14.87
N GLN A 60 -2.87 -18.28 -14.77
CA GLN A 60 -2.61 -17.40 -15.91
C GLN A 60 -1.30 -17.75 -16.61
N LEU A 61 -0.24 -18.01 -15.84
CA LEU A 61 1.06 -18.42 -16.38
C LEU A 61 0.96 -19.72 -17.19
N GLU A 62 0.16 -20.68 -16.73
CA GLU A 62 -0.06 -21.94 -17.45
C GLU A 62 -0.93 -21.75 -18.70
N LEU A 63 -1.94 -20.89 -18.63
CA LEU A 63 -2.82 -20.54 -19.75
C LEU A 63 -2.08 -19.77 -20.85
N ASP A 64 -1.19 -18.85 -20.48
CA ASP A 64 -0.39 -18.04 -21.41
C ASP A 64 0.58 -18.91 -22.22
N GLN A 65 1.10 -20.00 -21.63
CA GLN A 65 1.93 -20.99 -22.34
C GLN A 65 1.16 -21.72 -23.47
N HIS A 66 -0.16 -21.74 -23.37
CA HIS A 66 -1.06 -22.34 -24.36
C HIS A 66 -1.76 -21.30 -25.24
N GLU A 67 -1.34 -20.02 -25.19
CA GLU A 67 -1.97 -18.91 -25.92
C GLU A 67 -3.47 -18.77 -25.60
N LEU A 68 -3.87 -19.07 -24.36
CA LEU A 68 -5.25 -18.96 -23.88
C LEU A 68 -5.41 -17.82 -22.86
N PRO A 69 -5.24 -16.54 -23.28
CA PRO A 69 -5.27 -15.42 -22.35
C PRO A 69 -6.60 -15.34 -21.59
N ASP A 70 -6.51 -14.92 -20.33
CA ASP A 70 -7.66 -14.52 -19.51
C ASP A 70 -7.78 -12.99 -19.47
N ASP A 71 -8.80 -12.44 -20.12
CA ASP A 71 -9.12 -11.00 -20.08
C ASP A 71 -9.92 -10.59 -18.83
N SER A 72 -10.06 -11.49 -17.85
CA SER A 72 -10.93 -11.28 -16.71
C SER A 72 -10.26 -10.45 -15.62
N ASN A 73 -10.93 -9.36 -15.21
CA ASN A 73 -10.43 -8.43 -14.19
C ASN A 73 -10.58 -8.93 -12.73
N HIS A 74 -10.80 -10.24 -12.51
CA HIS A 74 -11.04 -10.79 -11.17
C HIS A 74 -9.83 -10.64 -10.24
N VAL A 75 -8.61 -10.85 -10.75
CA VAL A 75 -7.37 -10.67 -10.00
C VAL A 75 -7.26 -9.23 -9.51
N GLN A 76 -7.39 -8.26 -10.44
CA GLN A 76 -7.31 -6.85 -10.12
C GLN A 76 -8.40 -6.41 -9.13
N GLY A 77 -9.63 -6.92 -9.29
CA GLY A 77 -10.72 -6.66 -8.35
C GLY A 77 -10.39 -7.15 -6.94
N LEU A 78 -9.88 -8.39 -6.83
CA LEU A 78 -9.51 -8.98 -5.54
C LEU A 78 -8.39 -8.19 -4.88
N GLU A 79 -7.34 -7.84 -5.62
CA GLU A 79 -6.23 -7.02 -5.11
C GLU A 79 -6.72 -5.67 -4.55
N GLN A 80 -7.65 -5.01 -5.25
CA GLN A 80 -8.20 -3.73 -4.79
C GLN A 80 -8.99 -3.88 -3.49
N ILE A 81 -9.84 -4.91 -3.36
CA ILE A 81 -10.64 -5.09 -2.14
C ILE A 81 -9.79 -5.61 -0.97
N ILE A 82 -8.79 -6.47 -1.23
CA ILE A 82 -7.81 -6.93 -0.25
C ILE A 82 -7.05 -5.74 0.32
N PHE A 83 -6.59 -4.82 -0.53
CA PHE A 83 -5.90 -3.61 -0.08
C PHE A 83 -6.76 -2.77 0.88
N LYS A 84 -8.03 -2.55 0.51
CA LYS A 84 -8.99 -1.83 1.37
C LYS A 84 -9.22 -2.57 2.69
N ALA A 85 -9.43 -3.88 2.64
CA ALA A 85 -9.66 -4.73 3.80
C ALA A 85 -8.47 -4.73 4.76
N LYS A 86 -7.23 -4.87 4.26
CA LYS A 86 -6.00 -4.79 5.08
C LYS A 86 -5.86 -3.46 5.80
N ARG A 87 -6.19 -2.35 5.11
CA ARG A 87 -6.18 -1.02 5.74
C ARG A 87 -7.21 -0.91 6.86
N LEU A 88 -8.37 -1.55 6.72
CA LEU A 88 -9.38 -1.60 7.78
C LEU A 88 -8.89 -2.44 8.97
N LEU A 89 -8.32 -3.61 8.72
CA LEU A 89 -7.76 -4.47 9.76
C LEU A 89 -6.72 -3.71 10.61
N ALA A 90 -5.79 -3.01 9.96
CA ALA A 90 -4.80 -2.18 10.65
C ALA A 90 -5.43 -1.06 11.49
N ARG A 91 -6.60 -0.52 11.09
CA ARG A 91 -7.31 0.48 11.89
C ARG A 91 -7.98 -0.14 13.13
N LEU A 92 -8.54 -1.34 13.00
CA LEU A 92 -9.17 -2.05 14.11
C LEU A 92 -8.14 -2.46 15.17
N ASP A 93 -6.97 -2.96 14.74
CA ASP A 93 -5.86 -3.29 15.64
C ASP A 93 -5.34 -2.05 16.38
N ASN A 94 -5.16 -0.93 15.69
CA ASN A 94 -4.76 0.32 16.34
C ASN A 94 -5.82 0.82 17.34
N ALA A 95 -7.11 0.63 17.05
CA ALA A 95 -8.19 1.01 17.95
C ALA A 95 -8.28 0.11 19.20
N SER A 96 -7.93 -1.17 19.09
CA SER A 96 -7.90 -2.10 20.24
C SER A 96 -6.75 -1.76 21.21
N LEU A 97 -5.56 -1.41 20.69
CA LEU A 97 -4.40 -0.98 21.47
C LEU A 97 -4.65 0.33 22.27
N VAL A 98 -5.47 1.23 21.75
CA VAL A 98 -5.81 2.50 22.42
C VAL A 98 -6.81 2.30 23.57
N LYS A 99 -7.64 1.25 23.52
CA LYS A 99 -8.63 0.93 24.55
C LYS A 99 -8.01 0.23 25.77
N THR A 100 -7.02 -0.64 25.57
CA THR A 100 -6.32 -1.35 26.65
C THR A 100 -5.43 -0.42 27.49
N ASN A 101 -4.79 0.58 26.89
CA ASN A 101 -3.99 1.57 27.64
C ASN A 101 -4.82 2.58 28.45
N ALA A 102 -6.15 2.59 28.34
CA ALA A 102 -7.04 3.49 29.08
C ALA A 102 -7.54 2.92 30.42
N GLN A 103 -7.21 1.66 30.76
CA GLN A 103 -7.77 0.97 31.94
C GLN A 103 -6.81 0.89 33.14
N PHE A 104 -5.55 1.33 33.01
CA PHE A 104 -4.58 1.32 34.11
C PHE A 104 -3.91 2.70 34.27
N GLY A 105 -4.55 3.60 35.02
CA GLY A 105 -3.99 4.89 35.45
C GLY A 105 -4.93 5.64 36.42
N PRO A 106 -4.41 6.32 37.46
CA PRO A 106 -5.13 6.54 38.72
C PRO A 106 -6.22 7.62 38.67
N GLN A 107 -7.27 7.39 39.46
CA GLN A 107 -8.39 8.30 39.74
C GLN A 107 -7.90 9.68 40.22
N SER A 108 -8.44 10.75 39.62
CA SER A 108 -8.64 12.05 40.28
C SER A 108 -9.65 12.89 39.49
N SER A 109 -10.68 13.33 40.20
CA SER A 109 -11.83 14.09 39.73
C SER A 109 -11.50 15.54 39.35
N SER A 110 -12.07 16.06 38.26
CA SER A 110 -12.86 17.31 38.22
C SER A 110 -13.12 17.75 36.77
N ASN A 111 -14.35 18.21 36.57
CA ASN A 111 -14.92 18.69 35.32
C ASN A 111 -14.22 19.95 34.79
N THR A 112 -13.90 19.96 33.49
CA THR A 112 -14.30 20.99 32.52
C THR A 112 -13.79 20.57 31.14
N GLY A 113 -14.63 20.75 30.12
CA GLY A 113 -14.41 20.27 28.76
C GLY A 113 -13.27 21.00 28.06
N GLU A 114 -12.05 20.51 28.26
CA GLU A 114 -10.98 20.62 27.29
C GLU A 114 -10.63 19.21 26.85
N ILE A 115 -11.04 18.88 25.63
CA ILE A 115 -10.55 17.71 24.92
C ILE A 115 -9.04 17.94 24.76
N LYS A 116 -8.26 17.48 25.75
CA LYS A 116 -6.83 17.24 25.61
C LYS A 116 -6.69 16.15 24.56
N LYS A 117 -6.68 16.63 23.33
CA LYS A 117 -6.26 15.97 22.11
C LYS A 117 -5.05 15.11 22.47
N LYS A 118 -5.24 13.78 22.58
CA LYS A 118 -4.11 12.85 22.65
C LYS A 118 -3.18 13.26 21.52
N ASP A 119 -1.94 13.62 21.84
CA ASP A 119 -0.93 14.07 20.90
C ASP A 119 -0.75 12.99 19.81
N PHE A 120 -1.53 13.13 18.74
CA PHE A 120 -1.31 12.40 17.51
C PHE A 120 -0.07 13.02 16.88
N GLN A 121 1.09 12.45 17.20
CA GLN A 121 2.36 12.87 16.63
C GLN A 121 2.35 12.48 15.15
N LEU A 122 2.00 13.45 14.30
CA LEU A 122 2.19 13.32 12.87
C LEU A 122 3.68 13.06 12.60
N PRO A 123 4.02 12.11 11.71
CA PRO A 123 5.40 11.87 11.36
C PRO A 123 6.01 13.10 10.69
N THR A 124 7.28 13.38 10.98
CA THR A 124 8.03 14.46 10.32
C THR A 124 8.49 14.02 8.94
N PHE A 125 8.29 14.87 7.94
CA PHE A 125 8.64 14.61 6.56
C PHE A 125 9.91 15.37 6.17
N LYS A 126 10.96 14.64 5.81
CA LYS A 126 12.29 15.19 5.51
C LYS A 126 12.53 15.52 4.03
N GLY A 127 11.61 15.12 3.13
CA GLY A 127 11.75 15.28 1.68
C GLY A 127 11.86 13.96 0.89
N ASP A 128 11.62 12.80 1.51
CA ASP A 128 11.68 11.52 0.81
C ASP A 128 10.44 11.31 -0.07
N VAL A 129 10.61 11.36 -1.39
CA VAL A 129 9.54 11.20 -2.38
C VAL A 129 8.76 9.88 -2.20
N LEU A 130 9.39 8.82 -1.68
CA LEU A 130 8.74 7.53 -1.44
C LEU A 130 7.77 7.57 -0.25
N LEU A 131 8.08 8.39 0.76
CA LEU A 131 7.28 8.54 1.98
C LEU A 131 6.24 9.67 1.86
N TRP A 132 6.29 10.46 0.78
CA TRP A 132 5.35 11.55 0.56
C TRP A 132 3.88 11.12 0.54
N PRO A 133 3.47 10.02 -0.14
CA PRO A 133 2.07 9.58 -0.14
C PRO A 133 1.55 9.26 1.27
N GLU A 134 2.37 8.57 2.08
CA GLU A 134 2.03 8.19 3.44
C GLU A 134 1.92 9.40 4.36
N PHE A 135 2.90 10.30 4.30
CA PHE A 135 2.88 11.56 5.05
C PHE A 135 1.67 12.42 4.67
N TRP A 136 1.42 12.59 3.37
CA TRP A 136 0.35 13.45 2.89
C TRP A 136 -1.02 12.92 3.29
N ASP A 137 -1.26 11.61 3.23
CA ASP A 137 -2.51 10.98 3.68
C ASP A 137 -2.77 11.21 5.17
N LEU A 138 -1.74 11.06 6.01
CA LEU A 138 -1.83 11.31 7.45
C LEU A 138 -2.06 12.79 7.77
N PHE A 139 -1.30 13.68 7.14
CA PHE A 139 -1.46 15.13 7.30
C PHE A 139 -2.83 15.60 6.80
N LYS A 140 -3.35 14.97 5.74
CA LYS A 140 -4.63 15.32 5.16
C LYS A 140 -5.77 15.09 6.13
N VAL A 141 -5.83 13.88 6.71
CA VAL A 141 -6.88 13.50 7.66
C VAL A 141 -6.78 14.30 8.97
N ALA A 142 -5.56 14.52 9.46
CA ALA A 142 -5.37 15.19 10.74
C ALA A 142 -5.62 16.71 10.68
N ILE A 143 -5.22 17.35 9.58
CA ILE A 143 -5.10 18.81 9.51
C ILE A 143 -5.76 19.41 8.26
N HIS A 144 -5.53 18.85 7.06
CA HIS A 144 -6.03 19.45 5.82
C HIS A 144 -7.56 19.44 5.72
N ASP A 145 -8.19 18.28 5.96
CA ASP A 145 -9.63 18.07 5.84
C ASP A 145 -10.39 18.54 7.10
N ASN A 146 -9.66 18.82 8.18
CA ASN A 146 -10.26 19.31 9.42
C ASN A 146 -10.60 20.82 9.28
N GLN A 147 -11.89 21.15 9.44
CA GLN A 147 -12.42 22.51 9.36
C GLN A 147 -12.15 23.35 10.62
N GLN A 148 -11.68 22.73 11.71
CA GLN A 148 -11.36 23.44 12.95
C GLN A 148 -10.06 24.26 12.86
N TYR A 149 -9.21 24.00 11.88
CA TYR A 149 -7.99 24.80 11.66
C TYR A 149 -8.22 25.85 10.58
N SER A 150 -7.87 27.08 10.88
CA SER A 150 -7.72 28.13 9.88
C SER A 150 -6.56 27.81 8.93
N PRO A 151 -6.55 28.34 7.69
CA PRO A 151 -5.44 28.13 6.75
C PRO A 151 -4.07 28.55 7.31
N ALA A 152 -4.03 29.58 8.16
CA ALA A 152 -2.82 30.01 8.86
C ALA A 152 -2.33 28.98 9.88
N GLU A 153 -3.22 28.39 10.68
CA GLU A 153 -2.89 27.30 11.61
C GLU A 153 -2.44 26.04 10.87
N LYS A 154 -3.10 25.71 9.75
CA LYS A 154 -2.67 24.60 8.87
C LYS A 154 -1.25 24.83 8.35
N MET A 155 -0.87 26.06 8.02
CA MET A 155 0.49 26.41 7.58
C MET A 155 1.53 26.28 8.70
N VAL A 156 1.19 26.71 9.92
CA VAL A 156 2.04 26.53 11.11
C VAL A 156 2.27 25.04 11.37
N HIS A 157 1.21 24.24 11.34
CA HIS A 157 1.32 22.81 11.51
C HIS A 157 2.10 22.14 10.39
N LEU A 158 1.91 22.57 9.13
CA LEU A 158 2.68 22.08 8.00
C LEU A 158 4.18 22.30 8.22
N LYS A 159 4.59 23.52 8.60
CA LYS A 159 6.00 23.83 8.88
C LYS A 159 6.58 23.02 10.04
N ARG A 160 5.79 22.70 11.08
CA ARG A 160 6.24 21.90 12.23
C ARG A 160 6.50 20.43 11.89
N HIS A 161 5.83 19.89 10.87
CA HIS A 161 5.96 18.49 10.46
C HIS A 161 6.84 18.32 9.22
N LEU A 162 7.49 19.40 8.76
CA LEU A 162 8.44 19.36 7.66
C LEU A 162 9.84 19.60 8.20
N GLU A 163 10.77 18.78 7.75
CA GLU A 163 12.18 18.87 8.09
C GLU A 163 13.03 18.80 6.81
N GLY A 164 14.33 19.08 6.94
CA GLY A 164 15.30 18.86 5.87
C GLY A 164 14.96 19.57 4.56
N GLU A 165 14.89 18.80 3.47
CA GLU A 165 14.69 19.31 2.13
C GLU A 165 13.25 19.80 1.88
N ALA A 166 12.28 19.18 2.56
CA ALA A 166 10.88 19.58 2.45
C ALA A 166 10.61 20.92 3.14
N ALA A 167 11.23 21.15 4.31
CA ALA A 167 11.16 22.44 4.99
C ALA A 167 11.80 23.56 4.14
N ARG A 168 12.95 23.29 3.51
CA ARG A 168 13.63 24.23 2.61
C ARG A 168 12.78 24.59 1.39
N ALA A 169 11.98 23.67 0.87
CA ALA A 169 11.10 23.89 -0.28
C ALA A 169 10.05 24.99 -0.05
N ILE A 170 9.61 25.16 1.19
CA ILE A 170 8.57 26.14 1.56
C ILE A 170 9.08 27.25 2.50
N GLN A 171 10.39 27.30 2.76
CA GLN A 171 11.00 28.25 3.71
C GLN A 171 10.81 29.71 3.28
N GLY A 172 10.71 29.99 1.97
CA GLY A 172 10.46 31.33 1.43
C GLY A 172 9.01 31.80 1.54
N LEU A 173 8.08 30.96 2.01
CA LEU A 173 6.66 31.32 2.17
C LEU A 173 6.39 31.87 3.57
N THR A 174 5.76 33.04 3.65
CA THR A 174 5.29 33.64 4.90
C THR A 174 4.16 32.80 5.50
N THR A 175 4.05 32.82 6.83
CA THR A 175 3.04 32.06 7.59
C THR A 175 1.68 32.79 7.54
N THR A 176 1.12 32.93 6.35
CA THR A 176 -0.15 33.65 6.11
C THR A 176 -1.14 32.71 5.45
N SER A 177 -2.44 32.92 5.71
CA SER A 177 -3.56 32.12 5.18
C SER A 177 -3.45 31.84 3.68
N ASP A 178 -3.06 32.86 2.91
CA ASP A 178 -3.06 32.83 1.44
C ASP A 178 -1.94 31.95 0.86
N HIS A 179 -0.90 31.65 1.64
CA HIS A 179 0.26 30.88 1.19
C HIS A 179 0.19 29.39 1.52
N TYR A 180 -0.83 28.94 2.25
CA TYR A 180 -1.00 27.52 2.56
C TYR A 180 -1.25 26.67 1.31
N SER A 181 -2.14 27.13 0.42
CA SER A 181 -2.44 26.44 -0.84
C SER A 181 -1.22 26.37 -1.77
N ALA A 182 -0.43 27.46 -1.83
CA ALA A 182 0.82 27.52 -2.57
C ALA A 182 1.88 26.56 -1.99
N ALA A 183 2.01 26.49 -0.66
CA ALA A 183 2.93 25.57 0.01
C ALA A 183 2.60 24.10 -0.30
N VAL A 184 1.32 23.72 -0.20
CA VAL A 184 0.85 22.37 -0.53
C VAL A 184 1.14 22.03 -1.99
N LYS A 185 0.91 22.99 -2.91
CA LYS A 185 1.19 22.79 -4.34
C LYS A 185 2.68 22.55 -4.59
N ILE A 186 3.56 23.38 -4.04
CA ILE A 186 5.02 23.22 -4.17
C ILE A 186 5.48 21.85 -3.66
N LEU A 187 4.97 21.41 -2.51
CA LEU A 187 5.33 20.11 -1.96
C LEU A 187 4.81 18.95 -2.81
N LYS A 188 3.58 19.04 -3.35
CA LYS A 188 3.04 18.04 -4.28
C LYS A 188 3.76 18.01 -5.62
N ASP A 189 4.19 19.15 -6.14
CA ASP A 189 4.91 19.22 -7.41
C ASP A 189 6.32 18.64 -7.26
N ARG A 190 6.96 18.86 -6.11
CA ARG A 190 8.34 18.43 -5.83
C ARG A 190 8.46 16.99 -5.32
N PHE A 191 7.55 16.58 -4.44
CA PHE A 191 7.59 15.27 -3.76
C PHE A 191 6.41 14.36 -4.09
N GLY A 192 5.39 14.88 -4.78
CA GLY A 192 4.28 14.07 -5.26
C GLY A 192 4.67 13.16 -6.43
N PRO A 193 3.73 12.33 -6.90
CA PRO A 193 3.98 11.35 -7.96
C PRO A 193 4.45 11.96 -9.30
N HIS A 194 4.30 13.27 -9.48
CA HIS A 194 4.81 14.01 -10.64
C HIS A 194 6.26 14.49 -10.50
N GLY A 195 6.85 14.46 -9.30
CA GLY A 195 8.23 14.87 -9.01
C GLY A 195 9.29 13.77 -9.18
N LEU A 196 8.87 12.54 -9.49
CA LEU A 196 9.81 11.46 -9.79
C LEU A 196 10.51 11.75 -11.13
N PRO A 197 11.86 11.67 -11.21
CA PRO A 197 12.58 11.76 -12.47
C PRO A 197 11.98 10.78 -13.48
N ARG A 198 11.86 11.17 -14.76
CA ARG A 198 11.21 10.36 -15.82
C ARG A 198 11.73 8.91 -15.91
N VAL A 199 12.92 8.63 -15.39
CA VAL A 199 13.49 7.28 -15.27
C VAL A 199 12.76 6.37 -14.27
N PHE A 200 12.06 6.90 -13.27
CA PHE A 200 11.21 6.14 -12.33
C PHE A 200 9.75 6.02 -12.77
N ARG A 201 9.34 6.77 -13.81
CA ARG A 201 7.98 6.69 -14.39
C ARG A 201 7.82 5.54 -15.39
N ALA A 202 8.89 4.79 -15.67
CA ALA A 202 8.92 3.64 -16.54
C ALA A 202 9.04 2.32 -15.77
N ARG A 203 8.03 1.98 -14.95
CA ARG A 203 7.70 0.56 -14.67
C ARG A 203 6.20 0.29 -14.49
N VAL A 204 5.35 1.28 -14.67
CA VAL A 204 3.90 1.06 -14.68
C VAL A 204 3.40 1.32 -16.10
N VAL A 205 2.97 0.24 -16.74
CA VAL A 205 2.40 0.11 -18.10
C VAL A 205 3.37 -0.36 -19.20
N SER A 206 3.14 -1.61 -19.59
CA SER A 206 3.46 -2.26 -20.87
C SER A 206 4.91 -2.69 -21.15
N THR A 207 5.23 -3.89 -20.67
CA THR A 207 5.73 -4.94 -21.57
C THR A 207 4.91 -6.20 -21.29
N GLY A 208 4.01 -6.54 -22.21
CA GLY A 208 3.49 -7.89 -22.31
C GLY A 208 4.62 -8.86 -22.66
N GLY A 209 4.58 -10.05 -22.06
CA GLY A 209 5.60 -11.10 -22.17
C GLY A 209 6.91 -10.69 -21.49
N ILE A 210 7.50 -11.42 -20.56
CA ILE A 210 7.64 -12.86 -20.42
C ILE A 210 7.89 -13.12 -18.93
N TYR A 211 7.39 -14.23 -18.41
CA TYR A 211 7.46 -14.62 -17.02
C TYR A 211 8.86 -14.95 -16.48
N THR A 212 8.90 -14.91 -15.14
CA THR A 212 9.84 -15.51 -14.17
C THR A 212 11.06 -14.63 -13.81
N ALA A 213 11.42 -14.42 -12.55
CA ALA A 213 11.12 -15.20 -11.37
C ALA A 213 10.97 -14.34 -10.10
N SER A 214 10.19 -14.89 -9.18
CA SER A 214 9.87 -14.45 -7.83
C SER A 214 11.09 -14.02 -7.01
N CYS A 215 11.01 -12.86 -6.37
CA CYS A 215 11.84 -12.51 -5.21
C CYS A 215 10.99 -12.52 -3.94
N TRP A 216 10.58 -13.73 -3.54
CA TRP A 216 10.41 -14.07 -2.14
C TRP A 216 11.36 -15.22 -1.86
N ASN A 217 12.64 -14.91 -1.60
CA ASN A 217 13.43 -15.61 -0.59
C ASN A 217 14.78 -14.90 -0.37
N LEU A 218 14.84 -14.03 0.64
CA LEU A 218 16.10 -13.51 1.17
C LEU A 218 16.25 -14.02 2.61
N SER A 219 16.38 -15.34 2.73
CA SER A 219 17.22 -15.98 3.75
C SER A 219 17.46 -17.44 3.33
N LEU A 220 18.72 -17.87 3.25
CA LEU A 220 19.21 -19.24 2.99
C LEU A 220 19.47 -19.72 1.54
N GLN A 221 20.15 -18.94 0.69
CA GLN A 221 20.89 -19.56 -0.44
C GLN A 221 22.16 -18.84 -0.95
N TRP A 222 22.71 -17.88 -0.19
CA TRP A 222 23.97 -17.18 -0.52
C TRP A 222 25.24 -17.98 -0.14
N GLY A 223 25.29 -19.29 -0.43
CA GLY A 223 26.36 -20.17 0.04
C GLY A 223 27.05 -21.09 -0.98
N PHE A 224 26.47 -21.38 -2.14
CA PHE A 224 27.00 -22.44 -3.02
C PHE A 224 27.23 -22.07 -4.49
N TYR A 225 26.96 -20.84 -4.92
CA TYR A 225 27.01 -20.46 -6.35
C TYR A 225 28.05 -19.38 -6.69
N VAL A 226 29.21 -19.39 -6.02
CA VAL A 226 30.37 -18.56 -6.42
C VAL A 226 31.48 -19.37 -7.10
N ASN A 227 31.41 -20.71 -7.14
CA ASN A 227 32.56 -21.52 -7.56
C ASN A 227 32.42 -22.34 -8.87
N PHE A 228 31.47 -22.03 -9.76
CA PHE A 228 31.31 -22.82 -11.00
C PHE A 228 31.27 -22.02 -12.32
N ARG A 229 31.62 -20.72 -12.31
CA ARG A 229 31.59 -19.92 -13.55
C ARG A 229 32.86 -19.12 -13.85
N LEU A 230 34.02 -19.69 -13.53
CA LEU A 230 35.34 -19.17 -13.91
C LEU A 230 36.20 -20.16 -14.71
N GLN A 231 35.61 -21.14 -15.40
CA GLN A 231 36.42 -22.14 -16.14
C GLN A 231 35.98 -22.53 -17.56
N LYS A 232 35.00 -21.87 -18.20
CA LYS A 232 34.63 -22.18 -19.60
C LYS A 232 34.36 -20.94 -20.45
N GLY A 233 35.40 -20.14 -20.67
CA GLY A 233 35.31 -18.95 -21.53
C GLY A 233 36.62 -18.50 -22.19
N TYR A 234 37.64 -19.34 -22.27
CA TYR A 234 38.83 -19.09 -23.08
C TYR A 234 39.06 -20.29 -23.99
N HIS A 235 38.36 -20.34 -25.11
CA HIS A 235 38.82 -20.97 -26.34
C HIS A 235 37.87 -20.57 -27.46
N GLN A 236 38.31 -19.56 -28.21
CA GLN A 236 38.16 -19.35 -29.65
C GLN A 236 38.04 -17.86 -29.93
N LEU A 237 39.20 -17.21 -30.05
CA LEU A 237 39.57 -16.31 -31.14
C LEU A 237 41.11 -16.21 -31.14
N ALA A 238 41.68 -16.37 -32.34
CA ALA A 238 43.10 -16.60 -32.70
C ALA A 238 43.59 -18.05 -32.57
#